data_AF-A0A7I7T698-F1
#
_entry.id   AF-A0A7I7T698-F1
#
_cell.length_a   1.000
_cell.length_b   1.000
_cell.length_c   1.000
_cell.angle_alpha   90.00
_cell.angle_beta   90.00
_cell.angle_gamma   90.00
#
_symmetry.space_group_name_H-M   'P 1'
#
loop_
_entity.id
_entity.type
_entity.pdbx_description
1 polymer ?
#
loop_
_entity_poly.entity_id
_entity_poly.type
_entity_poly.pdbx_seq_one_letter_code
_entity_poly.pdbx_strand_id
1 'polypeptide(L)'
;MSGTPEAEATAMAAEALTTMFWPESAYGPINQCIGLAAILRDRGHRIVFAAESSWAGKLVPFGFVEELVDLAEPAEGAADC
;
A
#
# COMPACT_ATOMS: atom_id res chain seq x y z
N MET A 1 -21.91 -25.16 8.05
CA MET A 1 -21.55 -23.90 8.72
C MET A 1 -20.83 -23.04 7.70
N SER A 2 -21.56 -22.20 6.97
CA SER A 2 -20.96 -21.15 6.13
C SER A 2 -21.17 -19.86 6.89
N GLY A 3 -20.11 -19.29 7.45
CA GLY A 3 -20.14 -17.90 7.87
C GLY A 3 -20.51 -17.07 6.64
N THR A 4 -21.40 -16.09 6.80
CA THR A 4 -21.66 -15.15 5.72
C THR A 4 -20.40 -14.30 5.50
N PRO A 5 -20.03 -13.98 4.24
CA PRO A 5 -18.81 -13.23 3.94
C PRO A 5 -18.72 -11.89 4.68
N GLU A 6 -19.84 -11.32 5.06
CA GLU A 6 -19.95 -10.09 5.84
C GLU A 6 -19.51 -10.26 7.31
N ALA A 7 -19.77 -11.41 7.92
CA ALA A 7 -19.32 -11.73 9.28
C ALA A 7 -17.81 -12.03 9.31
N GLU A 8 -17.28 -12.69 8.27
CA GLU A 8 -15.84 -12.91 8.12
C GLU A 8 -15.09 -11.62 7.82
N ALA A 9 -15.63 -10.75 6.95
CA ALA A 9 -15.05 -9.42 6.69
C ALA A 9 -15.07 -8.53 7.95
N THR A 10 -16.12 -8.61 8.77
CA THR A 10 -16.21 -7.89 10.04
C THR A 10 -15.21 -8.43 11.07
N ALA A 11 -15.03 -9.75 11.14
CA ALA A 11 -14.02 -10.37 11.99
C ALA A 11 -12.58 -10.04 11.54
N MET A 12 -12.32 -10.04 10.22
CA MET A 12 -11.05 -9.57 9.65
C MET A 12 -10.80 -8.09 9.92
N ALA A 13 -11.85 -7.25 9.90
CA ALA A 13 -11.75 -5.84 10.25
C ALA A 13 -11.49 -5.61 11.75
N ALA A 14 -11.82 -6.58 12.61
CA ALA A 14 -11.55 -6.51 14.04
C ALA A 14 -10.10 -6.90 14.41
N GLU A 15 -9.37 -7.58 13.53
CA GLU A 15 -7.96 -7.93 13.73
C GLU A 15 -7.01 -6.94 13.04
N ALA A 16 -5.86 -6.66 13.66
CA ALA A 16 -4.84 -5.80 13.09
C ALA A 16 -4.16 -6.47 11.88
N LEU A 17 -4.64 -6.14 10.68
CA LEU A 17 -4.05 -6.60 9.42
C LEU A 17 -2.73 -5.90 9.07
N THR A 18 -1.94 -6.55 8.21
CA THR A 18 -0.81 -5.94 7.48
C THR A 18 -1.23 -5.69 6.04
N THR A 19 -1.23 -4.43 5.60
CA THR A 19 -1.69 -4.00 4.27
C THR A 19 -0.55 -3.37 3.49
N MET A 20 -0.35 -3.85 2.25
CA MET A 20 0.64 -3.29 1.32
C MET A 20 -0.03 -2.40 0.29
N PHE A 21 0.53 -1.21 0.08
CA PHE A 21 0.23 -0.32 -1.03
C PHE A 21 1.37 -0.37 -2.05
N TRP A 22 1.00 -0.57 -3.32
CA TRP A 22 1.91 -0.47 -4.46
C TRP A 22 1.25 0.39 -5.54
N PRO A 23 1.23 1.71 -5.36
CA PRO A 23 0.75 2.62 -6.38
C PRO A 23 1.78 2.81 -7.49
N GLU A 24 1.34 3.37 -8.61
CA GLU A 24 2.25 3.96 -9.60
C GLU A 24 3.14 5.02 -8.92
N SER A 25 4.43 5.05 -9.27
CA SER A 25 5.45 5.90 -8.64
C SER A 25 5.37 7.38 -9.04
N ALA A 26 4.17 7.94 -8.98
CA ALA A 26 3.88 9.35 -9.17
C ALA A 26 3.28 9.96 -7.90
N TYR A 27 3.51 11.26 -7.68
CA TYR A 27 3.01 11.96 -6.48
C TYR A 27 1.50 11.87 -6.33
N GLY A 28 0.73 11.89 -7.43
CA GLY A 28 -0.73 11.79 -7.40
C GLY A 28 -1.21 10.47 -6.77
N PRO A 29 -0.95 9.32 -7.41
CA PRO A 29 -1.30 8.00 -6.88
C PRO A 29 -0.78 7.74 -5.47
N ILE A 30 0.49 8.08 -5.18
CA ILE A 30 1.07 7.89 -3.84
C ILE A 30 0.31 8.71 -2.79
N ASN A 31 0.04 9.99 -3.05
CA ASN A 31 -0.66 10.85 -2.08
C ASN A 31 -2.10 10.36 -1.80
N GLN A 32 -2.79 9.81 -2.81
CA GLN A 32 -4.11 9.20 -2.61
C GLN A 32 -4.00 7.99 -1.68
N CYS A 33 -3.00 7.13 -1.88
CA CYS A 33 -2.74 6.00 -0.99
C CYS A 33 -2.37 6.44 0.43
N ILE A 34 -1.57 7.49 0.61
CA ILE A 34 -1.18 8.01 1.93
C ILE A 34 -2.42 8.37 2.77
N GLY A 35 -3.42 9.02 2.17
CA GLY A 35 -4.65 9.38 2.87
C GLY A 35 -5.41 8.16 3.40
N LEU A 36 -5.58 7.13 2.57
CA LEU A 36 -6.24 5.89 2.99
C LEU A 36 -5.40 5.09 4.00
N ALA A 37 -4.09 5.00 3.76
CA ALA A 37 -3.13 4.33 4.63
C ALA A 37 -3.11 4.93 6.03
N ALA A 38 -3.19 6.26 6.16
CA ALA A 38 -3.27 6.92 7.46
C ALA A 38 -4.50 6.48 8.25
N ILE A 39 -5.67 6.40 7.60
CA ILE A 39 -6.91 5.93 8.25
C ILE A 39 -6.78 4.47 8.71
N LEU A 40 -6.19 3.61 7.88
CA LEU A 40 -5.97 2.20 8.24
C LEU A 40 -4.96 2.04 9.38
N ARG A 41 -3.86 2.79 9.35
CA ARG A 41 -2.89 2.86 10.44
C ARG A 41 -3.54 3.30 11.75
N ASP A 42 -4.37 4.35 11.71
CA ASP A 42 -5.05 4.87 12.89
C ASP A 42 -6.07 3.88 13.48
N ARG A 43 -6.53 2.91 12.67
CA ARG A 43 -7.34 1.76 13.11
C ARG A 43 -6.51 0.60 13.67
N GLY A 44 -5.19 0.73 13.73
CA GLY A 44 -4.27 -0.27 14.28
C GLY A 44 -3.65 -1.21 13.25
N HIS A 45 -3.84 -0.98 11.95
CA HIS A 45 -3.23 -1.81 10.91
C HIS A 45 -1.76 -1.45 10.69
N ARG A 46 -0.95 -2.45 10.33
CA ARG A 46 0.42 -2.24 9.86
C ARG A 46 0.38 -1.89 8.38
N ILE A 47 0.99 -0.77 8.01
CA ILE A 47 1.03 -0.30 6.62
C ILE A 47 2.43 -0.46 6.05
N VAL A 48 2.50 -1.07 4.87
CA VAL A 48 3.71 -1.21 4.06
C VAL A 48 3.50 -0.50 2.73
N PHE A 49 4.47 0.29 2.30
CA PHE A 49 4.53 0.83 0.94
C PHE A 49 5.67 0.16 0.19
N ALA A 50 5.33 -0.53 -0.90
CA ALA A 50 6.28 -0.93 -1.93
C ALA A 50 6.49 0.29 -2.85
N ALA A 51 7.64 0.93 -2.77
CA ALA A 51 7.91 2.18 -3.47
C ALA A 51 9.24 2.14 -4.21
N GLU A 52 9.36 2.88 -5.31
CA GLU A 52 10.64 3.02 -6.00
C GLU A 52 11.68 3.77 -5.16
N SER A 53 12.97 3.59 -5.50
CA SER A 53 14.10 4.25 -4.85
C SER A 53 13.99 5.78 -4.76
N SER A 54 13.28 6.42 -5.70
CA SER A 54 12.99 7.86 -5.70
C SER A 54 12.12 8.33 -4.52
N TRP A 55 11.48 7.38 -3.81
CA TRP A 55 10.67 7.61 -2.62
C TRP A 55 11.39 7.32 -1.30
N ALA A 56 12.67 6.93 -1.37
CA ALA A 56 13.46 6.59 -0.19
C ALA A 56 13.34 7.63 0.94
N GLY A 57 12.87 7.17 2.10
CA GLY A 57 12.70 7.93 3.33
C GLY A 57 11.52 8.91 3.32
N LYS A 58 10.74 9.02 2.25
CA LYS A 58 9.62 9.96 2.16
C LYS A 58 8.37 9.46 2.88
N LEU A 59 8.21 8.15 3.02
CA LEU A 59 7.00 7.55 3.60
C LEU A 59 7.16 7.24 5.10
N VAL A 60 8.40 7.04 5.55
CA VAL A 60 8.76 6.79 6.96
C VAL A 60 8.23 7.87 7.93
N PRO A 61 8.28 9.18 7.63
CA PRO A 61 7.75 10.23 8.52
C PRO A 61 6.23 10.12 8.79
N PHE A 62 5.49 9.43 7.92
CA PHE A 62 4.07 9.14 8.12
C PHE A 62 3.83 7.88 8.95
N GLY A 63 4.87 7.26 9.50
CA GLY A 63 4.76 6.05 10.33
C GLY A 63 4.45 4.79 9.53
N PHE A 64 4.75 4.78 8.23
CA PHE A 64 4.61 3.62 7.37
C PHE A 64 5.94 2.87 7.25
N VAL A 65 5.86 1.55 7.02
CA VAL A 65 7.01 0.76 6.59
C VAL A 65 7.24 1.01 5.11
N GLU A 66 8.48 1.28 4.73
CA GLU A 66 8.87 1.52 3.34
C GLU A 66 9.76 0.37 2.87
N GLU A 67 9.32 -0.32 1.81
CA GLU A 67 10.05 -1.37 1.13
C GLU A 67 10.40 -0.86 -0.27
N LEU A 68 11.70 -0.63 -0.51
CA LEU A 68 12.15 -0.12 -1.80
C LEU A 68 12.22 -1.23 -2.83
N VAL A 69 11.50 -1.04 -3.93
CA VAL A 69 11.45 -1.97 -5.06
C VAL A 69 12.23 -1.38 -6.22
N ASP A 70 13.19 -2.15 -6.74
CA ASP A 70 13.86 -1.83 -7.99
C ASP A 70 13.03 -2.41 -9.14
N LEU A 71 12.56 -1.52 -10.03
CA LEU A 71 11.80 -1.93 -11.20
C LEU A 71 12.78 -2.22 -12.33
N ALA A 72 12.61 -3.38 -12.98
CA ALA A 72 13.33 -3.66 -14.21
C ALA A 72 13.00 -2.58 -15.26
N GLU A 73 13.97 -2.31 -16.14
CA GLU A 73 13.71 -1.42 -17.27
C GLU A 73 12.48 -1.91 -18.07
N PRO A 74 11.66 -0.98 -18.61
CA PRO A 74 10.55 -1.35 -19.47
C PRO A 74 11.04 -2.30 -20.57
N ALA A 75 10.29 -3.35 -20.85
CA ALA A 75 10.61 -4.22 -21.97
C ALA A 75 10.67 -3.39 -23.27
N GLU A 76 11.65 -3.69 -24.14
CA GLU A 76 11.74 -3.03 -25.45
C GLU A 76 10.39 -3.14 -26.18
N GLY A 77 9.77 -1.98 -26.47
CA GLY A 77 8.47 -1.90 -27.13
C GLY A 77 7.24 -1.77 -26.22
N ALA A 78 7.39 -1.60 -24.91
CA ALA A 78 6.27 -1.37 -23.99
C ALA A 78 5.68 0.06 -24.04
N ALA A 79 6.19 0.94 -24.90
CA ALA A 79 5.63 2.27 -25.13
C ALA A 79 4.50 2.21 -26.18
N ASP A 80 3.29 2.53 -25.72
CA ASP A 80 2.04 2.76 -26.48
C ASP A 80 1.38 1.54 -27.17
N CYS A 81 0.40 0.96 -26.47
CA CYS A 81 -0.80 0.35 -27.06
C CYS A 81 -2.03 1.18 -26.67
#